data_AF-A0A3E2CDI5-F1
#
_entry.id   AF-A0A3E2CDI5-F1
#
_cell.length_a   1.000
_cell.length_b   1.000
_cell.length_c   1.000
_cell.angle_alpha   90.00
_cell.angle_beta   90.00
_cell.angle_gamma   90.00
#
_symmetry.space_group_name_H-M   'P 1'
#
loop_
_entity.id
_entity.type
_entity.pdbx_description
1 polymer ?
#
loop_
_entity_poly.entity_id
_entity_poly.type
_entity_poly.pdbx_seq_one_letter_code
_entity_poly.pdbx_strand_id
1 'polypeptide(L)'
;MWITLNMSLDSQKSCIETRISELIYDQFNSLACKNLISSCDKTLKDVVKQAISSSEGGKRLRAYLALEAFDAVRGNCSKDTAYCAMLDVACALEVFQTAALVHDDIIDESALRRGRPSAYCALSKACNSKHIGIGLGLMLGDILATQSFDITRKACTNLRNPQEVLGEFANMQRNVGIGQVLDLSIEMMSLKNPKKLAESS
;
A
#
# COMPACT_ATOMS: atom_id res chain seq x y z
N MET A 1 2.83 -12.59 17.86
CA MET A 1 2.21 -11.84 18.99
C MET A 1 0.78 -11.58 18.58
N TRP A 2 -0.20 -12.09 19.35
CA TRP A 2 -1.59 -12.24 18.93
C TRP A 2 -2.37 -10.94 19.12
N ILE A 3 -3.04 -10.45 18.07
CA ILE A 3 -4.07 -9.43 18.24
C ILE A 3 -5.31 -10.12 18.82
N THR A 4 -5.62 -9.83 20.08
CA THR A 4 -6.87 -10.24 20.73
C THR A 4 -7.67 -8.98 21.06
N LEU A 5 -9.00 -9.11 21.12
CA LEU A 5 -10.00 -8.06 21.43
C LEU A 5 -9.75 -7.25 22.72
N ASN A 6 -8.73 -7.59 23.52
CA ASN A 6 -8.33 -6.88 24.73
C ASN A 6 -7.09 -5.98 24.55
N MET A 7 -6.55 -5.88 23.33
CA MET A 7 -5.46 -4.95 23.03
C MET A 7 -6.01 -3.54 22.82
N SER A 8 -5.33 -2.53 23.37
CA SER A 8 -5.65 -1.14 23.06
C SER A 8 -5.47 -0.89 21.55
N LEU A 9 -6.22 0.08 21.01
CA LEU A 9 -6.11 0.48 19.61
C LEU A 9 -4.66 0.79 19.21
N ASP A 10 -3.90 1.42 20.11
CA ASP A 10 -2.48 1.72 19.91
C ASP A 10 -1.62 0.44 19.79
N SER A 11 -1.93 -0.58 20.57
CA SER A 11 -1.21 -1.85 20.53
C SER A 11 -1.53 -2.64 19.25
N GLN A 12 -2.79 -2.64 18.82
CA GLN A 12 -3.19 -3.18 17.52
C GLN A 12 -2.51 -2.44 16.37
N LYS A 13 -2.45 -1.10 16.46
CA LYS A 13 -1.77 -0.25 15.47
C LYS A 13 -0.31 -0.67 15.34
N SER A 14 0.39 -0.76 16.47
CA SER A 14 1.80 -1.15 16.49
C SER A 14 2.01 -2.52 15.85
N CYS A 15 1.12 -3.49 16.11
CA CYS A 15 1.21 -4.81 15.52
C CYS A 15 1.06 -4.78 13.99
N ILE A 16 0.09 -4.03 13.47
CA ILE A 16 -0.12 -3.82 12.03
C ILE A 16 1.11 -3.12 11.41
N GLU A 17 1.66 -2.10 12.06
CA GLU A 17 2.82 -1.35 11.55
C GLU A 17 4.09 -2.21 11.48
N THR A 18 4.34 -3.02 12.52
CA THR A 18 5.41 -4.00 12.50
C THR A 18 5.20 -5.01 11.38
N ARG A 19 3.97 -5.54 11.24
CA ARG A 19 3.67 -6.56 10.24
C ARG A 19 3.80 -6.05 8.80
N ILE A 20 3.35 -4.83 8.51
CA ILE A 20 3.56 -4.17 7.22
C ILE A 20 5.05 -4.08 6.90
N SER A 21 5.87 -3.66 7.86
CA SER A 21 7.31 -3.51 7.65
C SER A 21 7.99 -4.85 7.35
N GLU A 22 7.62 -5.93 8.05
CA GLU A 22 8.08 -7.29 7.76
C GLU A 22 7.70 -7.73 6.34
N LEU A 23 6.42 -7.57 5.99
CA LEU A 23 5.92 -7.98 4.67
C LEU A 23 6.63 -7.22 3.55
N ILE A 24 6.82 -5.89 3.70
CA ILE A 24 7.60 -5.05 2.78
C ILE A 24 9.02 -5.57 2.64
N TYR A 25 9.71 -5.82 3.75
CA TYR A 25 11.08 -6.28 3.74
C TYR A 25 11.25 -7.64 3.04
N ASP A 26 10.34 -8.58 3.25
CA ASP A 26 10.39 -9.92 2.65
C ASP A 26 10.38 -9.90 1.12
N GLN A 27 9.64 -8.97 0.51
CA GLN A 27 9.60 -8.81 -0.95
C GLN A 27 10.97 -8.48 -1.54
N PHE A 28 11.74 -7.64 -0.85
CA PHE A 28 13.05 -7.19 -1.31
C PHE A 28 14.19 -8.17 -0.97
N ASN A 29 13.89 -9.27 -0.28
CA ASN A 29 14.83 -10.37 -0.04
C ASN A 29 14.80 -11.47 -1.12
N SER A 30 14.20 -11.19 -2.29
CA SER A 30 14.13 -12.13 -3.40
C SER A 30 15.52 -12.51 -3.97
N LEU A 31 15.61 -13.67 -4.62
CA LEU A 31 16.86 -14.14 -5.26
C LEU A 31 17.43 -13.15 -6.28
N ALA A 32 16.56 -12.42 -6.99
CA ALA A 32 16.97 -11.37 -7.92
C ALA A 32 17.74 -10.25 -7.22
N CYS A 33 17.34 -9.89 -5.99
CA CYS A 33 18.01 -8.86 -5.19
C CYS A 33 19.35 -9.36 -4.61
N LYS A 34 19.45 -10.65 -4.29
CA LYS A 34 20.66 -11.27 -3.72
C LYS A 34 21.84 -11.37 -4.72
N ASN A 35 21.55 -11.36 -6.02
CA ASN A 35 22.56 -11.49 -7.08
C ASN A 35 22.97 -10.14 -7.71
N LEU A 36 22.65 -9.02 -7.06
CA LEU A 36 22.94 -7.69 -7.60
C LEU A 36 24.43 -7.33 -7.55
N ILE A 37 24.86 -6.57 -8.55
CA ILE A 37 26.16 -5.91 -8.57
C ILE A 37 26.18 -4.82 -7.49
N SER A 38 27.30 -4.66 -6.79
CA SER A 38 27.45 -3.77 -5.62
C SER A 38 26.99 -2.32 -5.83
N SER A 39 27.11 -1.77 -7.04
CA SER A 39 26.67 -0.41 -7.37
C SER A 39 25.15 -0.26 -7.37
N CYS A 40 24.41 -1.29 -7.78
CA CYS A 40 22.94 -1.29 -7.83
C CYS A 40 22.32 -1.59 -6.47
N ASP A 41 23.07 -2.28 -5.59
CA ASP A 41 22.66 -2.61 -4.23
C ASP A 41 22.36 -1.35 -3.39
N LYS A 42 23.12 -0.27 -3.57
CA LYS A 42 22.85 1.00 -2.87
C LYS A 42 21.49 1.58 -3.24
N THR A 43 21.21 1.73 -4.54
CA THR A 43 19.93 2.29 -5.01
C THR A 43 18.76 1.44 -4.54
N LEU A 44 18.89 0.11 -4.62
CA LEU A 44 17.84 -0.77 -4.12
C LEU A 44 17.62 -0.56 -2.62
N LYS A 45 18.68 -0.54 -1.80
CA LYS A 45 18.58 -0.28 -0.35
C LYS A 45 17.88 1.04 -0.04
N ASP A 46 18.14 2.09 -0.81
CA ASP A 46 17.47 3.38 -0.63
C ASP A 46 15.97 3.29 -0.99
N VAL A 47 15.60 2.56 -2.04
CA VAL A 47 14.20 2.27 -2.38
C VAL A 47 13.50 1.45 -1.28
N VAL A 48 14.14 0.42 -0.73
CA VAL A 48 13.57 -0.39 0.36
C VAL A 48 13.33 0.46 1.62
N LYS A 49 14.32 1.27 2.00
CA LYS A 49 14.15 2.21 3.13
C LYS A 49 13.00 3.18 2.88
N GLN A 50 12.87 3.69 1.65
CA GLN A 50 11.78 4.57 1.28
C GLN A 50 10.42 3.86 1.30
N ALA A 51 10.35 2.58 0.90
CA ALA A 51 9.13 1.77 0.97
C ALA A 51 8.60 1.65 2.41
N ILE A 52 9.50 1.34 3.35
CA ILE A 52 9.19 1.26 4.79
C ILE A 52 8.77 2.64 5.29
N SER A 53 9.57 3.68 5.04
CA SER A 53 9.28 5.04 5.53
C SER A 53 7.96 5.61 4.99
N SER A 54 7.63 5.34 3.73
CA SER A 54 6.36 5.77 3.11
C SER A 54 5.16 5.02 3.70
N SER A 55 5.40 3.79 4.18
CA SER A 55 4.39 2.98 4.83
C SER A 55 4.21 3.32 6.30
N GLU A 56 5.08 4.11 6.93
CA GLU A 56 4.99 4.51 8.33
C GLU A 56 3.89 5.55 8.60
N GLY A 57 3.30 5.46 9.79
CA GLY A 57 2.25 6.37 10.25
C GLY A 57 0.91 6.20 9.53
N GLY A 58 0.03 7.18 9.70
CA GLY A 58 -1.35 7.09 9.23
C GLY A 58 -2.28 6.41 10.25
N LYS A 59 -3.56 6.36 9.91
CA LYS A 59 -4.64 5.92 10.81
C LYS A 59 -4.92 4.42 10.74
N ARG A 60 -4.37 3.71 9.76
CA ARG A 60 -4.62 2.27 9.50
C ARG A 60 -6.09 1.88 9.37
N LEU A 61 -6.90 2.82 8.89
CA LEU A 61 -8.36 2.66 8.85
C LEU A 61 -8.79 1.45 8.00
N ARG A 62 -8.09 1.15 6.90
CA ARG A 62 -8.47 0.03 6.02
C ARG A 62 -8.17 -1.31 6.69
N ALA A 63 -7.01 -1.41 7.34
CA ALA A 63 -6.68 -2.59 8.12
C ALA A 63 -7.67 -2.83 9.26
N TYR A 64 -8.00 -1.79 10.03
CA TYR A 64 -8.99 -1.91 11.12
C TYR A 64 -10.35 -2.34 10.61
N LEU A 65 -10.89 -1.66 9.59
CA LEU A 65 -12.20 -2.01 9.04
C LEU A 65 -12.25 -3.45 8.54
N ALA A 66 -11.17 -3.92 7.91
CA ALA A 66 -11.10 -5.29 7.40
C ALA A 66 -11.04 -6.33 8.54
N LEU A 67 -10.26 -6.06 9.60
CA LEU A 67 -10.15 -6.95 10.76
C LEU A 67 -11.46 -6.98 11.56
N GLU A 68 -12.06 -5.82 11.84
CA GLU A 68 -13.33 -5.73 12.57
C GLU A 68 -14.48 -6.38 11.78
N ALA A 69 -14.53 -6.19 10.46
CA ALA A 69 -15.51 -6.86 9.61
C ALA A 69 -15.33 -8.38 9.64
N PHE A 70 -14.09 -8.87 9.60
CA PHE A 70 -13.80 -10.30 9.71
C PHE A 70 -14.21 -10.85 11.08
N ASP A 71 -13.86 -10.17 12.16
CA ASP A 71 -14.21 -10.58 13.52
C ASP A 71 -15.72 -10.58 13.76
N ALA A 72 -16.46 -9.65 13.16
CA ALA A 72 -17.92 -9.61 13.23
C ALA A 72 -18.61 -10.81 12.54
N VAL A 73 -17.99 -11.41 11.52
CA VAL A 73 -18.62 -12.47 10.70
C VAL A 73 -17.99 -13.86 10.85
N ARG A 74 -16.80 -13.99 11.44
CA ARG A 74 -16.08 -15.28 11.57
C ARG A 74 -16.77 -16.29 12.48
N GLY A 75 -17.69 -15.85 13.35
CA GLY A 75 -18.36 -16.69 14.33
C GLY A 75 -17.38 -17.45 15.24
N ASN A 76 -17.75 -18.66 15.67
CA ASN A 76 -16.89 -19.54 16.48
C ASN A 76 -15.80 -20.27 15.66
N CYS A 77 -15.64 -19.98 14.36
CA CYS A 77 -14.58 -20.55 13.54
C CYS A 77 -13.24 -19.84 13.83
N SER A 78 -12.74 -19.95 15.06
CA SER A 78 -11.49 -19.33 15.50
C SER A 78 -10.27 -20.21 15.22
N LYS A 79 -10.06 -20.60 13.96
CA LYS A 79 -8.70 -21.05 13.62
C LYS A 79 -7.79 -19.83 13.63
N ASP A 80 -6.81 -19.84 14.52
CA ASP A 80 -5.73 -18.87 14.60
C ASP A 80 -5.09 -18.57 13.24
N THR A 81 -4.99 -19.59 12.38
CA THR A 81 -4.47 -19.47 11.01
C THR A 81 -5.29 -18.55 10.12
N ALA A 82 -6.62 -18.55 10.24
CA ALA A 82 -7.49 -17.70 9.43
C ALA A 82 -7.40 -16.23 9.87
N TYR A 83 -7.21 -15.98 11.17
CA TYR A 83 -7.01 -14.62 11.67
C TYR A 83 -5.66 -14.05 11.21
N CYS A 84 -4.57 -14.82 11.33
CA CYS A 84 -3.26 -14.41 10.81
C CYS A 84 -3.30 -14.12 9.30
N ALA A 85 -4.03 -14.94 8.53
CA ALA A 85 -4.26 -14.67 7.13
C ALA A 85 -5.03 -13.37 6.90
N MET A 86 -6.08 -13.11 7.68
CA MET A 86 -6.82 -11.87 7.57
C MET A 86 -5.99 -10.65 7.95
N LEU A 87 -5.11 -10.76 8.96
CA LEU A 87 -4.14 -9.71 9.30
C LEU A 87 -3.22 -9.37 8.13
N ASP A 88 -2.73 -10.38 7.42
CA ASP A 88 -1.89 -10.16 6.24
C ASP A 88 -2.68 -9.49 5.10
N VAL A 89 -3.96 -9.86 4.88
CA VAL A 89 -4.85 -9.15 3.93
C VAL A 89 -5.09 -7.70 4.37
N ALA A 90 -5.31 -7.45 5.65
CA ALA A 90 -5.47 -6.10 6.19
C ALA A 90 -4.20 -5.25 5.98
N CYS A 91 -3.03 -5.83 6.18
CA CYS A 91 -1.75 -5.19 5.88
C CYS A 91 -1.60 -4.93 4.38
N ALA A 92 -2.00 -5.86 3.52
CA ALA A 92 -1.97 -5.69 2.08
C ALA A 92 -2.82 -4.49 1.60
N LEU A 93 -3.98 -4.24 2.22
CA LEU A 93 -4.79 -3.05 1.93
C LEU A 93 -4.04 -1.75 2.25
N GLU A 94 -3.29 -1.70 3.35
CA GLU A 94 -2.48 -0.53 3.71
C GLU A 94 -1.23 -0.40 2.82
N VAL A 95 -0.62 -1.51 2.40
CA VAL A 95 0.48 -1.50 1.42
C VAL A 95 0.00 -0.97 0.07
N PHE A 96 -1.17 -1.41 -0.40
CA PHE A 96 -1.79 -0.87 -1.61
C PHE A 96 -2.11 0.63 -1.46
N GLN A 97 -2.61 1.06 -0.29
CA GLN A 97 -2.82 2.47 -0.02
C GLN A 97 -1.52 3.28 -0.07
N THR A 98 -0.41 2.75 0.44
CA THR A 98 0.90 3.40 0.31
C THR A 98 1.30 3.51 -1.16
N ALA A 99 1.06 2.47 -1.97
CA ALA A 99 1.36 2.49 -3.40
C ALA A 99 0.61 3.63 -4.12
N ALA A 100 -0.72 3.71 -3.93
CA ALA A 100 -1.55 4.77 -4.48
C ALA A 100 -1.04 6.16 -4.04
N LEU A 101 -0.77 6.33 -2.74
CA LEU A 101 -0.25 7.58 -2.19
C LEU A 101 1.10 8.01 -2.78
N VAL A 102 1.98 7.07 -3.12
CA VAL A 102 3.27 7.35 -3.77
C VAL A 102 3.06 7.83 -5.20
N HIS A 103 2.13 7.22 -5.94
CA HIS A 103 1.77 7.66 -7.28
C HIS A 103 1.05 9.02 -7.25
N ASP A 104 0.09 9.22 -6.36
CA ASP A 104 -0.60 10.50 -6.14
C ASP A 104 0.40 11.62 -5.86
N ASP A 105 1.41 11.39 -5.00
CA ASP A 105 2.44 12.40 -4.73
C ASP A 105 3.19 12.86 -6.01
N ILE A 106 3.35 11.96 -6.99
CA ILE A 106 4.00 12.27 -8.27
C ILE A 106 3.04 13.01 -9.19
N ILE A 107 1.79 12.54 -9.27
CA ILE A 107 0.72 13.12 -10.10
C ILE A 107 0.45 14.56 -9.66
N ASP A 108 0.31 14.79 -8.35
CA ASP A 108 -0.03 16.07 -7.74
C ASP A 108 1.20 16.99 -7.53
N GLU A 109 2.39 16.52 -7.92
CA GLU A 109 3.67 17.18 -7.63
C GLU A 109 3.88 17.55 -6.14
N SER A 110 3.35 16.71 -5.24
CA SER A 110 3.40 16.93 -3.79
C SER A 110 4.81 16.67 -3.23
N ALA A 111 5.45 17.73 -2.74
CA ALA A 111 6.79 17.65 -2.16
C ALA A 111 6.84 16.95 -0.80
N LEU A 112 5.73 16.96 -0.04
CA LEU A 112 5.66 16.47 1.33
C LEU A 112 4.46 15.55 1.55
N ARG A 113 4.66 14.50 2.35
CA ARG A 113 3.64 13.62 2.87
C ARG A 113 3.84 13.41 4.36
N ARG A 114 2.82 13.72 5.18
CA ARG A 114 2.85 13.59 6.65
C ARG A 114 4.06 14.33 7.28
N GLY A 115 4.40 15.50 6.75
CA GLY A 115 5.53 16.31 7.22
C GLY A 115 6.92 15.80 6.82
N ARG A 116 7.01 14.75 5.99
CA ARG A 116 8.26 14.21 5.45
C ARG A 116 8.30 14.39 3.93
N PRO A 117 9.48 14.38 3.29
CA PRO A 117 9.56 14.37 1.83
C PRO A 117 8.76 13.21 1.23
N SER A 118 8.02 13.47 0.15
CA SER A 118 7.39 12.41 -0.64
C SER A 118 8.45 11.46 -1.22
N ALA A 119 8.03 10.25 -1.62
CA ALA A 119 8.97 9.22 -2.05
C ALA A 119 9.87 9.67 -3.21
N TYR A 120 9.30 10.29 -4.25
CA TYR A 120 10.09 10.76 -5.38
C TYR A 120 11.05 11.89 -5.00
N CYS A 121 10.66 12.78 -4.07
CA CYS A 121 11.55 13.84 -3.56
C CYS A 121 12.72 13.27 -2.74
N ALA A 122 12.45 12.32 -1.84
CA ALA A 122 13.47 11.66 -1.04
C ALA A 122 14.46 10.91 -1.94
N LEU A 123 13.96 10.15 -2.91
CA LEU A 123 14.78 9.38 -3.85
C LEU A 123 15.56 10.30 -4.80
N SER A 124 14.96 11.39 -5.28
CA SER A 124 15.65 12.41 -6.09
C SER A 124 16.88 12.97 -5.38
N LYS A 125 16.75 13.23 -4.07
CA LYS A 125 17.86 13.69 -3.23
C LYS A 125 18.92 12.59 -3.05
N ALA A 126 18.51 11.35 -2.82
CA ALA A 126 19.42 10.22 -2.62
C ALA A 126 20.27 9.92 -3.87
N CYS A 127 19.68 10.02 -5.07
CA CYS A 127 20.38 9.78 -6.34
C CYS A 127 20.92 11.05 -7.02
N ASN A 128 20.77 12.23 -6.40
CA ASN A 128 21.13 13.53 -6.95
C ASN A 128 20.58 13.77 -8.38
N SER A 129 19.33 13.37 -8.64
CA SER A 129 18.67 13.52 -9.95
C SER A 129 17.15 13.49 -9.81
N LYS A 130 16.48 14.61 -10.16
CA LYS A 130 15.01 14.70 -10.12
C LYS A 130 14.35 13.67 -11.03
N HIS A 131 14.85 13.54 -12.26
CA HIS A 131 14.30 12.61 -13.25
C HIS A 131 14.39 11.15 -12.77
N ILE A 132 15.56 10.75 -12.25
CA ILE A 132 15.74 9.39 -11.73
C ILE A 132 14.90 9.18 -10.46
N GLY A 133 14.81 10.16 -9.57
CA GLY A 133 13.98 10.05 -8.37
C GLY A 133 12.49 9.92 -8.66
N ILE A 134 11.96 10.61 -9.68
CA ILE A 134 10.59 10.39 -10.20
C ILE A 134 10.44 8.96 -10.70
N GLY A 135 11.36 8.49 -11.55
CA GLY A 135 11.35 7.12 -12.05
C GLY A 135 11.38 6.06 -10.92
N LEU A 136 12.23 6.27 -9.91
CA LEU A 136 12.29 5.38 -8.74
C LEU A 136 11.01 5.44 -7.90
N GLY A 137 10.37 6.61 -7.78
CA GLY A 137 9.08 6.77 -7.12
C GLY A 137 7.96 6.00 -7.84
N LEU A 138 7.89 6.10 -9.18
CA LEU A 138 6.94 5.33 -9.99
C LEU A 138 7.13 3.83 -9.78
N MET A 139 8.37 3.34 -9.90
CA MET A 139 8.69 1.93 -9.70
C MET A 139 8.40 1.46 -8.27
N LEU A 140 8.62 2.31 -7.27
CA LEU A 140 8.28 1.98 -5.89
C LEU A 140 6.77 1.77 -5.72
N GLY A 141 5.94 2.65 -6.29
CA GLY A 141 4.50 2.48 -6.27
C GLY A 141 4.06 1.18 -6.97
N ASP A 142 4.63 0.86 -8.15
CA ASP A 142 4.33 -0.38 -8.88
C ASP A 142 4.71 -1.64 -8.09
N ILE A 143 5.87 -1.61 -7.43
CA ILE A 143 6.35 -2.71 -6.59
C ILE A 143 5.41 -2.90 -5.39
N LEU A 144 5.04 -1.83 -4.69
CA LEU A 144 4.13 -1.92 -3.54
C LEU A 144 2.73 -2.40 -3.96
N ALA A 145 2.21 -1.94 -5.10
CA ALA A 145 0.93 -2.39 -5.63
C ALA A 145 0.96 -3.89 -5.96
N THR A 146 1.98 -4.35 -6.68
CA THR A 146 2.17 -5.77 -7.02
C THR A 146 2.38 -6.62 -5.78
N GLN A 147 3.16 -6.12 -4.83
CA GLN A 147 3.43 -6.79 -3.58
C GLN A 147 2.16 -6.96 -2.73
N SER A 148 1.30 -5.94 -2.65
CA SER A 148 0.05 -6.05 -1.91
C SER A 148 -0.81 -7.20 -2.45
N PHE A 149 -0.84 -7.39 -3.77
CA PHE A 149 -1.53 -8.52 -4.37
C PHE A 149 -0.90 -9.87 -4.01
N ASP A 150 0.43 -9.98 -4.02
CA ASP A 150 1.13 -11.21 -3.64
C ASP A 150 0.95 -11.55 -2.15
N ILE A 151 0.95 -10.56 -1.26
CA ILE A 151 0.62 -10.74 0.17
C ILE A 151 -0.79 -11.32 0.29
N THR A 152 -1.79 -10.70 -0.35
CA THR A 152 -3.17 -11.18 -0.33
C THR A 152 -3.27 -12.60 -0.89
N ARG A 153 -2.61 -12.89 -2.02
CA ARG A 153 -2.59 -14.22 -2.65
C ARG A 153 -2.04 -15.30 -1.73
N LYS A 154 -0.94 -15.03 -1.03
CA LYS A 154 -0.35 -15.96 -0.05
C LYS A 154 -1.27 -16.17 1.15
N ALA A 155 -1.81 -15.08 1.71
CA ALA A 155 -2.69 -15.13 2.86
C ALA A 155 -3.99 -15.90 2.58
N CYS A 156 -4.60 -15.68 1.41
CA CYS A 156 -5.86 -16.29 1.01
C CYS A 156 -5.85 -17.82 1.04
N THR A 157 -4.69 -18.48 0.92
CA THR A 157 -4.58 -19.95 1.00
C THR A 157 -5.10 -20.54 2.32
N ASN A 158 -5.16 -19.74 3.37
CA ASN A 158 -5.68 -20.11 4.69
C ASN A 158 -7.09 -19.58 4.97
N LEU A 159 -7.75 -18.98 3.96
CA LEU A 159 -9.13 -18.48 4.05
C LEU A 159 -10.11 -19.45 3.37
N ARG A 160 -11.39 -19.34 3.72
CA ARG A 160 -12.45 -20.24 3.21
C ARG A 160 -12.69 -20.09 1.70
N ASN A 161 -12.60 -18.86 1.19
CA ASN A 161 -13.00 -18.46 -0.16
C ASN A 161 -11.85 -17.69 -0.85
N PRO A 162 -10.71 -18.35 -1.14
CA PRO A 162 -9.51 -17.68 -1.62
C PRO A 162 -9.68 -16.94 -2.94
N GLN A 163 -10.45 -17.51 -3.88
CA GLN A 163 -10.61 -16.94 -5.22
C GLN A 163 -11.51 -15.71 -5.19
N GLU A 164 -12.57 -15.74 -4.38
CA GLU A 164 -13.47 -14.61 -4.19
C GLU A 164 -12.72 -13.43 -3.56
N VAL A 165 -11.95 -13.68 -2.49
CA VAL A 165 -11.16 -12.62 -1.85
C VAL A 165 -10.13 -12.02 -2.81
N LEU A 166 -9.45 -12.85 -3.60
CA LEU A 166 -8.51 -12.37 -4.62
C LEU A 166 -9.19 -11.56 -5.72
N GLY A 167 -10.37 -12.02 -6.17
CA GLY A 167 -11.19 -11.31 -7.15
C GLY A 167 -11.61 -9.93 -6.64
N GLU A 168 -12.11 -9.85 -5.40
CA GLU A 168 -12.49 -8.57 -4.79
C GLU A 168 -11.30 -7.65 -4.57
N PHE A 169 -10.15 -8.17 -4.17
CA PHE A 169 -8.93 -7.37 -4.03
C PHE A 169 -8.47 -6.80 -5.38
N ALA A 170 -8.49 -7.61 -6.45
CA ALA A 170 -8.17 -7.14 -7.80
C ALA A 170 -9.18 -6.10 -8.32
N ASN A 171 -10.47 -6.29 -8.04
CA ASN A 171 -11.53 -5.34 -8.40
C ASN A 171 -11.34 -4.01 -7.66
N MET A 172 -11.00 -4.05 -6.38
CA MET A 172 -10.70 -2.85 -5.59
C MET A 172 -9.53 -2.07 -6.19
N GLN A 173 -8.42 -2.74 -6.54
CA GLN A 173 -7.28 -2.05 -7.18
C GLN A 173 -7.67 -1.43 -8.52
N ARG A 174 -8.43 -2.15 -9.34
CA ARG A 174 -8.93 -1.65 -10.63
C ARG A 174 -9.82 -0.42 -10.45
N ASN A 175 -10.76 -0.47 -9.51
CA ASN A 175 -11.69 0.62 -9.24
C ASN A 175 -10.97 1.87 -8.73
N VAL A 176 -9.94 1.72 -7.90
CA VAL A 176 -9.09 2.85 -7.50
C VAL A 176 -8.38 3.46 -8.71
N GLY A 177 -7.77 2.64 -9.57
CA GLY A 177 -7.12 3.14 -10.79
C GLY A 177 -8.08 3.86 -11.75
N ILE A 178 -9.29 3.32 -11.94
CA ILE A 178 -10.35 4.00 -12.71
C ILE A 178 -10.73 5.33 -12.05
N GLY A 179 -10.90 5.36 -10.73
CA GLY A 179 -11.18 6.56 -9.97
C GLY A 179 -10.13 7.65 -10.18
N GLN A 180 -8.84 7.29 -10.15
CA GLN A 180 -7.74 8.24 -10.40
C GLN A 180 -7.77 8.82 -11.82
N VAL A 181 -8.12 8.01 -12.82
CA VAL A 181 -8.30 8.50 -14.21
C VAL A 181 -9.46 9.50 -14.29
N LEU A 182 -10.56 9.21 -13.60
CA LEU A 182 -11.72 10.10 -13.57
C LEU A 182 -11.39 11.42 -12.86
N ASP A 183 -10.63 11.38 -11.77
CA ASP A 183 -10.21 12.57 -11.02
C ASP A 183 -9.39 13.52 -11.91
N LEU A 184 -8.38 12.98 -12.60
CA LEU A 184 -7.60 13.74 -13.59
C LEU A 184 -8.45 14.27 -14.75
N SER A 185 -9.49 13.53 -15.17
CA SER A 185 -10.39 14.02 -16.22
C SER A 185 -11.19 15.25 -15.78
N ILE A 186 -11.53 15.33 -14.49
CA ILE A 186 -12.23 16.47 -13.89
C ILE A 186 -11.29 17.67 -13.81
N GLU A 187 -10.02 17.48 -13.44
CA GLU A 187 -9.02 18.56 -13.40
C GLU A 187 -8.80 19.23 -14.78
N MET A 188 -8.95 18.46 -15.86
CA MET A 188 -8.87 18.99 -17.23
C MET A 188 -10.09 19.81 -17.65
N MET A 189 -11.20 19.75 -16.90
CA MET A 189 -12.43 20.46 -17.27
C MET A 189 -12.34 21.97 -17.03
N SER A 190 -12.95 22.73 -17.92
CA SER A 190 -13.00 24.19 -17.76
C SER A 190 -13.93 24.60 -16.61
N LEU A 191 -13.41 25.36 -15.65
CA LEU A 191 -14.17 25.98 -14.56
C LEU A 191 -15.17 27.06 -15.01
N LYS A 192 -15.20 27.39 -16.31
CA LYS A 192 -16.09 28.44 -16.86
C LYS A 192 -17.55 28.01 -17.01
N ASN A 193 -17.88 26.73 -16.84
CA ASN A 193 -19.25 26.24 -16.91
C ASN A 193 -19.60 25.35 -15.71
N PRO A 194 -20.12 25.92 -14.61
CA PRO A 194 -20.44 25.19 -13.38
C PRO A 194 -21.49 24.09 -13.57
N LYS A 195 -22.43 24.26 -14.52
CA LYS A 195 -23.47 23.26 -14.81
C LYS A 195 -22.88 21.98 -15.43
N LYS A 196 -21.95 22.15 -16.38
CA LYS A 196 -21.28 21.02 -17.03
C LYS A 196 -20.41 20.22 -16.05
N LEU A 197 -19.80 20.90 -15.07
CA LEU A 197 -19.09 20.24 -13.97
C LEU A 197 -20.03 19.42 -13.08
N ALA A 198 -21.17 19.99 -12.68
CA ALA A 198 -22.16 19.30 -11.86
C ALA A 198 -22.82 18.09 -12.56
N GLU A 199 -22.97 18.14 -13.88
CA GLU A 199 -23.51 17.03 -14.69
C GLU A 199 -22.48 15.92 -14.96
N SER A 200 -21.19 16.19 -14.75
CA SER A 200 -20.07 15.26 -14.99
C SER A 200 -19.51 14.65 -13.70
N SER A 201 -20.09 15.00 -12.54
CA SER A 201 -19.76 14.49 -11.20
C SER A 201 -20.80 13.47 -10.75
#